data_AF-G0QNA1-F1
#
_entry.id   AF-G0QNA1-F1
#
_cell.length_a   1.000
_cell.length_b   1.000
_cell.length_c   1.000
_cell.angle_alpha   90.00
_cell.angle_beta   90.00
_cell.angle_gamma   90.00
#
_symmetry.space_group_name_H-M   'P 1'
#
loop_
_entity.id
_entity.type
_entity.pdbx_description
1 polymer ?
#
loop_
_entity_poly.entity_id
_entity_poly.type
_entity_poly.pdbx_seq_one_letter_code
_entity_poly.pdbx_strand_id
1 'polypeptide(L)'
;MEINQQDIKDTQQIVELKVVQWNKDSHGLFDYESKSVDLKQIKINQTCQIYQLKNSQFLTQIQIEKINEKIYSYTLNPFYEDTYNKMHSNNKLEQFLIVRSLKNQQNQQKGYSLQIDDVVKFGRIEYQVIQMRTEESNIIQNQTPYEQLDLISIKNSNENPIVCKICLSEDSTPDNFFTNICQCKGSCEYAHFQCLKLWIQSNQKYKSNNSMIYIQWKKNRCELCGTEYPKFLRHNNQMYSLINFDIPDCIPYIILDSIGNHNKISKNIFIIQVLNPEIEIKIGRGNQCLLRIADISVSRIHSSIKYKDKQFIISDNNSKFGTLIRLKSSLQISNEKKQFKLEELLLHLLLRK
;
A
#
# COMPACT_ATOMS: atom_id res chain seq x y z
N MET A 1 42.49 -49.71 -12.39
CA MET A 1 41.17 -49.27 -12.88
C MET A 1 40.96 -47.86 -12.37
N GLU A 2 41.35 -46.91 -13.21
CA GLU A 2 41.07 -45.48 -13.02
C GLU A 2 39.56 -45.27 -13.10
N ILE A 3 38.99 -44.61 -12.09
CA ILE A 3 37.61 -44.13 -12.15
C ILE A 3 37.71 -42.62 -12.40
N ASN A 4 37.21 -42.22 -13.57
CA ASN A 4 37.21 -40.88 -14.11
C ASN A 4 36.76 -39.81 -13.11
N GLN A 5 37.61 -38.80 -12.92
CA GLN A 5 37.21 -37.44 -12.56
C GLN A 5 36.47 -36.84 -13.76
N GLN A 6 35.13 -36.81 -13.72
CA GLN A 6 34.35 -36.08 -14.70
C GLN A 6 33.11 -35.44 -14.06
N ASP A 7 33.21 -34.10 -13.94
CA ASP A 7 32.14 -33.12 -13.96
C ASP A 7 31.05 -33.14 -12.87
N ILE A 8 31.42 -32.73 -11.65
CA ILE A 8 30.53 -31.88 -10.84
C ILE A 8 30.82 -30.44 -11.25
N LYS A 9 30.13 -29.94 -12.28
CA LYS A 9 30.05 -28.50 -12.50
C LYS A 9 29.25 -27.91 -11.35
N ASP A 10 29.95 -27.37 -10.35
CA ASP A 10 29.39 -26.41 -9.41
C ASP A 10 28.83 -25.24 -10.23
N THR A 11 27.53 -25.26 -10.53
CA THR A 11 26.82 -24.11 -11.06
C THR A 11 26.78 -23.05 -9.95
N GLN A 12 27.86 -22.27 -9.84
CA GLN A 12 27.95 -21.16 -8.90
C GLN A 12 26.83 -20.17 -9.25
N GLN A 13 25.84 -20.10 -8.36
CA GLN A 13 24.77 -19.12 -8.49
C GLN A 13 25.35 -17.71 -8.34
N ILE A 14 25.10 -16.86 -9.34
CA ILE A 14 25.58 -15.48 -9.37
C ILE A 14 24.38 -14.55 -9.45
N VAL A 15 24.30 -13.60 -8.54
CA VAL A 15 23.33 -12.50 -8.62
C VAL A 15 23.96 -11.33 -9.37
N GLU A 16 23.35 -10.96 -10.49
CA GLU A 16 23.64 -9.69 -11.15
C GLU A 16 22.85 -8.58 -10.48
N LEU A 17 23.55 -7.73 -9.72
CA LEU A 17 23.00 -6.53 -9.12
C LEU A 17 23.33 -5.34 -10.01
N LYS A 18 22.31 -4.58 -10.42
CA LYS A 18 22.50 -3.22 -10.95
C LYS A 18 21.90 -2.22 -9.98
N VAL A 19 22.70 -1.24 -9.56
CA VAL A 19 22.25 -0.13 -8.73
C VAL A 19 22.14 1.09 -9.62
N VAL A 20 20.98 1.73 -9.61
CA VAL A 20 20.67 2.93 -10.38
C VAL A 20 20.27 4.04 -9.42
N GLN A 21 20.88 5.21 -9.61
CA GLN A 21 20.56 6.43 -8.88
C GLN A 21 20.31 7.56 -9.89
N TRP A 22 19.33 8.41 -9.60
CA TRP A 22 19.05 9.59 -10.42
C TRP A 22 19.86 10.78 -9.94
N ASN A 23 20.47 11.50 -10.88
CA ASN A 23 21.36 12.62 -10.56
C ASN A 23 20.56 13.90 -10.24
N LYS A 24 19.26 13.91 -10.58
CA LYS A 24 18.34 15.02 -10.29
C LYS A 24 17.39 14.63 -9.18
N ASP A 25 17.25 15.52 -8.20
CA ASP A 25 16.21 15.39 -7.19
C ASP A 25 14.84 15.32 -7.88
N SER A 26 14.18 14.19 -7.65
CA SER A 26 12.86 13.87 -8.18
C SER A 26 11.83 13.76 -7.04
N HIS A 27 12.14 14.38 -5.89
CA HIS A 27 11.37 14.30 -4.65
C HIS A 27 11.13 12.85 -4.22
N GLY A 28 12.19 12.03 -4.27
CA GLY A 28 12.12 10.60 -3.94
C GLY A 28 11.32 9.77 -4.93
N LEU A 29 11.14 10.18 -6.19
CA LEU A 29 10.50 9.38 -7.25
C LEU A 29 11.51 8.94 -8.32
N PHE A 30 11.27 7.83 -9.01
CA PHE A 30 12.14 7.35 -10.08
C PHE A 30 11.66 7.83 -11.45
N ASP A 31 12.33 8.81 -12.02
CA ASP A 31 11.95 9.35 -13.34
C ASP A 31 12.48 8.44 -14.48
N TYR A 32 11.67 7.47 -14.91
CA TYR A 32 12.03 6.56 -16.00
C TYR A 32 12.15 7.25 -17.38
N GLU A 33 11.78 8.53 -17.50
CA GLU A 33 12.01 9.32 -18.72
C GLU A 33 13.36 10.04 -18.70
N SER A 34 14.00 10.14 -17.52
CA SER A 34 15.30 10.78 -17.37
C SER A 34 16.43 9.91 -17.89
N LYS A 35 17.35 10.52 -18.64
CA LYS A 35 18.60 9.89 -19.11
C LYS A 35 19.79 10.13 -18.18
N SER A 36 19.67 11.03 -17.21
CA SER A 36 20.74 11.39 -16.28
C SER A 36 20.70 10.50 -15.04
N VAL A 37 21.30 9.32 -15.16
CA VAL A 37 21.38 8.31 -14.10
C VAL A 37 22.80 7.79 -13.96
N ASP A 38 23.20 7.56 -12.72
CA ASP A 38 24.42 6.84 -12.39
C ASP A 38 24.09 5.35 -12.22
N LEU A 39 24.82 4.50 -12.94
CA LEU A 39 24.61 3.05 -12.94
C LEU A 39 25.87 2.32 -12.51
N LYS A 40 25.74 1.40 -11.56
CA LYS A 40 26.79 0.45 -11.17
C LYS A 40 26.28 -0.98 -11.31
N GLN A 41 27.08 -1.86 -11.91
CA GLN A 41 26.75 -3.27 -12.07
C GLN A 41 27.78 -4.14 -11.35
N ILE A 42 27.32 -5.09 -10.56
CA ILE A 42 28.13 -5.97 -9.72
C ILE A 42 27.61 -7.40 -9.86
N LYS A 43 28.54 -8.36 -9.87
CA LYS A 43 28.23 -9.78 -9.79
C LYS A 43 28.52 -10.25 -8.37
N ILE A 44 27.53 -10.84 -7.72
CA ILE A 44 27.60 -11.26 -6.32
C ILE A 44 27.45 -12.78 -6.29
N ASN A 45 28.50 -13.46 -5.84
CA ASN A 45 28.56 -14.93 -5.67
C ASN A 45 28.71 -15.34 -4.20
N GLN A 46 28.69 -14.38 -3.28
CA GLN A 46 28.74 -14.61 -1.84
C GLN A 46 27.85 -13.61 -1.11
N THR A 47 27.46 -13.92 0.13
CA THR A 47 26.69 -12.97 0.95
C THR A 47 27.45 -11.65 1.09
N CYS A 48 26.81 -10.53 0.75
CA CYS A 48 27.44 -9.21 0.82
C CYS A 48 26.52 -8.19 1.48
N GLN A 49 27.12 -7.12 2.01
CA GLN A 49 26.38 -5.98 2.53
C GLN A 49 26.51 -4.78 1.59
N ILE A 50 25.37 -4.18 1.26
CA ILE A 50 25.27 -2.97 0.43
C ILE A 50 25.05 -1.79 1.37
N TYR A 51 25.85 -0.73 1.24
CA TYR A 51 25.76 0.46 2.06
C TYR A 51 25.49 1.72 1.23
N GLN A 52 24.71 2.64 1.81
CA GLN A 52 24.58 4.01 1.32
C GLN A 52 25.42 4.96 2.17
N LEU A 53 26.26 5.78 1.52
CA LEU A 53 27.07 6.80 2.15
C LEU A 53 26.40 8.17 2.05
N LYS A 54 26.72 9.08 2.99
CA LYS A 54 26.17 10.45 3.02
C LYS A 54 26.52 11.30 1.80
N ASN A 55 27.67 11.07 1.16
CA ASN A 55 28.19 11.92 0.08
C ASN A 55 27.99 11.33 -1.32
N SER A 56 26.75 10.90 -1.63
CA SER A 56 26.25 10.51 -2.96
C SER A 56 27.00 9.42 -3.76
N GLN A 57 28.09 8.85 -3.23
CA GLN A 57 28.81 7.75 -3.88
C GLN A 57 28.54 6.43 -3.16
N PHE A 58 27.93 5.49 -3.87
CA PHE A 58 27.86 4.10 -3.45
C PHE A 58 29.26 3.48 -3.47
N LEU A 59 29.79 3.08 -2.32
CA LEU A 59 30.86 2.11 -2.26
C LEU A 59 30.24 0.71 -2.20
N THR A 60 30.38 -0.02 -3.29
CA THR A 60 30.17 -1.46 -3.33
C THR A 60 31.53 -2.11 -3.20
N GLN A 61 32.00 -2.24 -1.96
CA GLN A 61 33.20 -3.02 -1.69
C GLN A 61 32.86 -4.17 -0.74
N ILE A 62 33.29 -5.35 -1.17
CA ILE A 62 33.03 -6.67 -0.61
C ILE A 62 33.84 -6.93 0.69
N GLN A 63 34.64 -5.96 1.16
CA GLN A 63 35.42 -6.13 2.38
C GLN A 63 35.13 -5.04 3.40
N ILE A 64 34.71 -5.53 4.57
CA ILE A 64 34.50 -4.80 5.80
C ILE A 64 35.87 -4.29 6.25
N GLU A 65 36.21 -3.04 5.99
CA GLU A 65 37.25 -2.38 6.78
C GLU A 65 37.03 -0.86 6.75
N LYS A 66 36.52 -0.35 7.89
CA LYS A 66 36.44 1.06 8.30
C LYS A 66 35.69 2.01 7.36
N ILE A 67 34.36 2.04 7.48
CA ILE A 67 33.54 3.16 6.99
C ILE A 67 32.82 3.78 8.19
N ASN A 68 33.24 4.99 8.57
CA ASN A 68 32.76 5.69 9.75
C ASN A 68 31.41 6.44 9.54
N GLU A 69 30.88 6.49 8.32
CA GLU A 69 29.62 7.17 8.01
C GLU A 69 28.67 6.29 7.18
N LYS A 70 28.01 5.34 7.84
CA LYS A 70 26.97 4.49 7.23
C LYS A 70 25.59 5.09 7.51
N ILE A 71 24.74 5.20 6.48
CA ILE A 71 23.32 5.54 6.68
C ILE A 71 22.49 4.26 6.80
N TYR A 72 22.63 3.33 5.84
CA TYR A 72 21.84 2.10 5.76
C TYR A 72 22.69 0.90 5.33
N SER A 73 22.31 -0.33 5.73
CA SER A 73 22.97 -1.58 5.34
C SER A 73 21.96 -2.66 4.94
N TYR A 74 22.22 -3.33 3.81
CA TYR A 74 21.37 -4.40 3.28
C TYR A 74 22.18 -5.66 3.04
N THR A 75 21.73 -6.80 3.56
CA THR A 75 22.44 -8.07 3.34
C THR A 75 21.81 -8.78 2.16
N LEU A 76 22.56 -8.88 1.06
CA LEU A 76 22.19 -9.68 -0.09
C LEU A 76 22.84 -11.05 0.05
N ASN A 77 22.02 -12.09 0.18
CA ASN A 77 22.50 -13.46 0.21
C ASN A 77 22.12 -14.15 -1.10
N PRO A 78 23.09 -14.45 -2.00
CA PRO A 78 22.80 -15.12 -3.26
C PRO A 78 22.45 -16.61 -3.09
N PHE A 79 22.73 -17.22 -1.92
CA PHE A 79 22.53 -18.64 -1.65
C PHE A 79 21.20 -18.99 -1.00
N TYR A 80 20.46 -17.99 -0.53
CA TYR A 80 19.11 -18.16 -0.02
C TYR A 80 18.17 -17.43 -0.97
N GLU A 81 17.00 -18.01 -1.23
CA GLU A 81 15.96 -17.32 -2.00
C GLU A 81 15.55 -16.00 -1.33
N ASP A 82 15.77 -15.84 -0.01
CA ASP A 82 15.44 -14.64 0.74
C ASP A 82 16.66 -13.73 1.04
N THR A 83 16.53 -12.45 0.74
CA THR A 83 17.42 -11.38 1.22
C THR A 83 16.88 -10.75 2.49
N TYR A 84 17.68 -10.79 3.55
CA TYR A 84 17.31 -10.25 4.85
C TYR A 84 17.84 -8.84 5.05
N ASN A 85 16.97 -7.94 5.49
CA ASN A 85 17.39 -6.65 6.03
C ASN A 85 17.88 -6.87 7.46
N LYS A 86 19.13 -6.52 7.76
CA LYS A 86 19.60 -6.32 9.14
C LYS A 86 19.92 -4.85 9.32
N MET A 87 19.20 -4.18 10.21
CA MET A 87 19.48 -2.80 10.63
C MET A 87 19.99 -2.74 12.06
N HIS A 88 21.02 -1.91 12.26
CA HIS A 88 21.34 -1.27 13.54
C HIS A 88 20.90 0.21 13.47
N SER A 89 19.59 0.47 13.51
CA SER A 89 18.97 1.73 13.98
C SER A 89 17.44 1.67 13.86
N ASN A 90 16.74 2.45 14.68
CA ASN A 90 15.31 2.36 15.02
C ASN A 90 14.28 2.62 13.90
N ASN A 91 14.65 2.73 12.61
CA ASN A 91 13.71 3.02 11.52
C ASN A 91 13.63 1.87 10.51
N LYS A 92 12.48 1.20 10.43
CA LYS A 92 12.22 0.14 9.43
C LYS A 92 12.19 0.77 8.03
N LEU A 93 13.22 0.49 7.22
CA LEU A 93 13.33 0.96 5.82
C LEU A 93 12.18 0.42 4.97
N GLU A 94 11.50 1.32 4.25
CA GLU A 94 10.43 0.92 3.32
C GLU A 94 11.01 0.44 2.00
N GLN A 95 10.62 -0.77 1.61
CA GLN A 95 11.03 -1.38 0.35
C GLN A 95 9.82 -1.49 -0.56
N PHE A 96 10.02 -1.18 -1.85
CA PHE A 96 8.94 -1.33 -2.81
C PHE A 96 9.38 -2.18 -4.01
N LEU A 97 8.54 -3.15 -4.38
CA LEU A 97 8.64 -3.86 -5.65
C LEU A 97 8.06 -3.01 -6.78
N ILE A 98 8.75 -2.95 -7.90
CA ILE A 98 8.31 -2.16 -9.05
C ILE A 98 7.58 -3.07 -10.04
N VAL A 99 6.27 -2.87 -10.17
CA VAL A 99 5.37 -3.74 -10.95
C VAL A 99 5.82 -3.86 -12.40
N ARG A 100 6.33 -2.78 -13.00
CA ARG A 100 6.75 -2.78 -14.41
C ARG A 100 7.90 -3.73 -14.73
N SER A 101 8.64 -4.16 -13.71
CA SER A 101 9.75 -5.10 -13.85
C SER A 101 9.30 -6.56 -13.92
N LEU A 102 8.07 -6.85 -13.47
CA LEU A 102 7.51 -8.20 -13.45
C LEU A 102 7.09 -8.59 -14.85
N LYS A 103 7.85 -9.50 -15.47
CA LYS A 103 7.65 -9.92 -16.85
C LYS A 103 7.66 -11.44 -16.98
N ASN A 104 6.86 -11.96 -17.89
CA ASN A 104 6.88 -13.36 -18.27
C ASN A 104 8.09 -13.69 -19.18
N GLN A 105 8.24 -14.96 -19.53
CA GLN A 105 9.31 -15.44 -20.42
C GLN A 105 9.29 -14.78 -21.81
N GLN A 106 8.12 -14.30 -22.27
CA GLN A 106 7.93 -13.56 -23.52
C GLN A 106 8.20 -12.05 -23.37
N ASN A 107 8.75 -11.61 -22.23
CA ASN A 107 9.05 -10.21 -21.93
C ASN A 107 7.83 -9.27 -21.89
N GLN A 108 6.62 -9.84 -21.78
CA GLN A 108 5.37 -9.13 -21.55
C GLN A 108 5.16 -8.93 -20.06
N GLN A 109 4.53 -7.83 -19.68
CA GLN A 109 4.29 -7.52 -18.27
C GLN A 109 3.28 -8.51 -17.67
N LYS A 110 3.68 -9.19 -16.60
CA LYS A 110 2.84 -10.16 -15.88
C LYS A 110 1.87 -9.45 -14.91
N GLY A 111 2.28 -8.29 -14.41
CA GLY A 111 1.60 -7.59 -13.33
C GLY A 111 1.86 -8.23 -11.97
N TYR A 112 1.18 -7.71 -10.94
CA TYR A 112 1.27 -8.15 -9.56
C TYR A 112 -0.13 -8.53 -9.05
N SER A 113 -0.28 -9.71 -8.44
CA SER A 113 -1.55 -10.11 -7.82
C SER A 113 -1.68 -9.42 -6.46
N LEU A 114 -2.61 -8.47 -6.37
CA LEU A 114 -2.90 -7.75 -5.13
C LEU A 114 -3.43 -8.70 -4.06
N GLN A 115 -2.98 -8.47 -2.83
CA GLN A 115 -3.42 -9.11 -1.62
C GLN A 115 -3.91 -8.06 -0.62
N ILE A 116 -4.67 -8.53 0.36
CA ILE A 116 -5.06 -7.76 1.54
C ILE A 116 -3.82 -7.22 2.25
N ASP A 117 -3.92 -6.02 2.80
CA ASP A 117 -2.85 -5.22 3.41
C ASP A 117 -1.76 -4.70 2.45
N ASP A 118 -1.83 -5.02 1.15
CA ASP A 118 -0.84 -4.47 0.22
C ASP A 118 -1.01 -2.97 0.09
N VAL A 119 0.13 -2.26 0.09
CA VAL A 119 0.17 -0.82 -0.18
C VAL A 119 0.74 -0.58 -1.56
N VAL A 120 -0.08 0.01 -2.41
CA VAL A 120 0.25 0.37 -3.78
C VAL A 120 0.54 1.87 -3.84
N LYS A 121 1.65 2.24 -4.47
CA LYS A 121 2.10 3.62 -4.63
C LYS A 121 2.11 4.02 -6.10
N PHE A 122 1.46 5.14 -6.39
CA PHE A 122 1.41 5.81 -7.69
C PHE A 122 2.00 7.21 -7.54
N GLY A 123 3.27 7.37 -7.93
CA GLY A 123 4.00 8.60 -7.64
C GLY A 123 4.03 8.90 -6.13
N ARG A 124 3.42 10.01 -5.69
CA ARG A 124 3.35 10.44 -4.28
C ARG A 124 2.13 9.91 -3.52
N ILE A 125 1.20 9.25 -4.21
CA ILE A 125 -0.08 8.81 -3.62
C ILE A 125 -0.02 7.32 -3.32
N GLU A 126 -0.53 6.94 -2.16
CA GLU A 126 -0.56 5.56 -1.68
C GLU A 126 -1.98 5.10 -1.38
N TYR A 127 -2.26 3.84 -1.70
CA TYR A 127 -3.52 3.16 -1.39
C TYR A 127 -3.23 1.82 -0.74
N GLN A 128 -3.97 1.48 0.30
CA GLN A 128 -3.96 0.17 0.94
C GLN A 128 -5.16 -0.66 0.47
N VAL A 129 -4.92 -1.94 0.18
CA VAL A 129 -5.99 -2.93 0.02
C VAL A 129 -6.52 -3.29 1.40
N ILE A 130 -7.70 -2.80 1.76
CA ILE A 130 -8.28 -3.02 3.10
C ILE A 130 -9.23 -4.23 3.15
N GLN A 131 -9.79 -4.60 1.99
CA GLN A 131 -10.74 -5.70 1.85
C GLN A 131 -10.77 -6.15 0.40
N MET A 132 -10.95 -7.45 0.18
CA MET A 132 -11.22 -7.99 -1.14
C MET A 132 -12.08 -9.25 -1.06
N ARG A 133 -12.75 -9.56 -2.15
CA ARG A 133 -13.48 -10.80 -2.36
C ARG A 133 -13.16 -11.34 -3.74
N THR A 134 -12.84 -12.63 -3.80
CA THR A 134 -12.71 -13.39 -5.04
C THR A 134 -13.78 -14.48 -5.11
N GLU A 135 -13.97 -15.13 -6.26
CA GLU A 135 -14.94 -16.21 -6.42
C GLU A 135 -14.69 -17.40 -5.48
N GLU A 136 -13.45 -17.63 -5.07
CA GLU A 136 -13.04 -18.77 -4.22
C GLU A 136 -12.96 -18.44 -2.72
N SER A 137 -13.08 -17.16 -2.36
CA SER A 137 -12.89 -16.71 -0.98
C SER A 137 -14.18 -16.13 -0.39
N ASN A 138 -14.50 -16.58 0.83
CA ASN A 138 -15.38 -15.80 1.72
C ASN A 138 -14.79 -14.40 1.87
N ILE A 139 -15.61 -13.40 2.23
CA ILE A 139 -15.14 -12.03 2.45
C ILE A 139 -13.88 -12.05 3.33
N ILE A 140 -12.73 -11.67 2.76
CA ILE A 140 -11.48 -11.54 3.51
C ILE A 140 -11.25 -10.06 3.76
N GLN A 141 -11.09 -9.69 5.02
CA GLN A 141 -10.77 -8.35 5.48
C GLN A 141 -9.38 -8.36 6.11
N ASN A 142 -8.72 -7.21 6.14
CA ASN A 142 -7.48 -7.03 6.92
C ASN A 142 -7.63 -7.65 8.31
N GLN A 143 -6.81 -8.65 8.62
CA GLN A 143 -6.69 -9.26 9.96
C GLN A 143 -5.80 -8.43 10.87
N THR A 144 -5.10 -7.41 10.35
CA THR A 144 -4.54 -6.37 11.20
C THR A 144 -5.70 -5.82 12.00
N PRO A 145 -5.76 -6.14 13.30
CA PRO A 145 -6.92 -5.80 14.08
C PRO A 145 -7.03 -4.29 14.01
N TYR A 146 -8.24 -3.78 14.04
CA TYR A 146 -8.50 -2.39 14.38
C TYR A 146 -7.90 -1.94 15.73
N GLU A 147 -7.06 -2.74 16.37
CA GLU A 147 -6.30 -2.44 17.57
C GLU A 147 -5.40 -1.20 17.43
N GLN A 148 -5.12 -0.71 16.21
CA GLN A 148 -4.44 0.58 16.00
C GLN A 148 -5.34 1.73 15.51
N LEU A 149 -6.63 1.50 15.29
CA LEU A 149 -7.58 2.53 14.87
C LEU A 149 -8.30 3.11 16.08
N ASP A 150 -7.98 4.35 16.50
CA ASP A 150 -8.73 5.23 17.42
C ASP A 150 -9.91 4.56 18.15
N LEU A 151 -9.62 3.57 19.00
CA LEU A 151 -10.64 2.77 19.67
C LEU A 151 -11.18 3.60 20.83
N ILE A 152 -12.29 4.28 20.61
CA ILE A 152 -12.97 5.00 21.69
C ILE A 152 -13.90 4.01 22.39
N SER A 153 -13.51 3.61 23.60
CA SER A 153 -14.41 2.92 24.52
C SER A 153 -15.49 3.90 24.98
N ILE A 154 -16.74 3.59 24.70
CA ILE A 154 -17.88 4.43 25.08
C ILE A 154 -17.96 4.46 26.61
N LYS A 155 -18.00 5.66 27.17
CA LYS A 155 -18.15 5.84 28.62
C LYS A 155 -19.64 5.81 28.96
N ASN A 156 -20.03 4.96 29.89
CA ASN A 156 -21.37 4.99 30.49
C ASN A 156 -21.39 6.13 31.52
N SER A 157 -22.26 7.12 31.36
CA SER A 157 -22.48 8.17 32.36
C SER A 157 -23.67 7.82 33.27
N ASN A 158 -23.50 8.01 34.57
CA ASN A 158 -24.51 7.71 35.60
C ASN A 158 -25.35 8.92 36.02
N GLU A 159 -25.21 10.11 35.41
CA GLU A 159 -25.92 11.31 35.86
C GLU A 159 -26.38 12.17 34.65
N ASN A 160 -27.67 12.53 34.67
CA ASN A 160 -28.48 13.26 33.66
C ASN A 160 -29.03 12.44 32.48
N PRO A 161 -30.23 12.78 31.95
CA PRO A 161 -30.74 12.19 30.72
C PRO A 161 -29.78 12.53 29.57
N ILE A 162 -29.29 11.49 28.91
CA ILE A 162 -28.42 11.63 27.75
C ILE A 162 -29.31 11.97 26.55
N VAL A 163 -29.01 13.09 25.88
CA VAL A 163 -29.74 13.53 24.69
C VAL A 163 -28.82 13.46 23.48
N CYS A 164 -29.32 12.94 22.36
CA CYS A 164 -28.57 12.94 21.11
C CYS A 164 -28.49 14.35 20.53
N LYS A 165 -27.28 14.89 20.33
CA LYS A 165 -27.11 16.23 19.74
C LYS A 165 -27.63 16.41 18.31
N ILE A 166 -27.94 15.32 17.61
CA ILE A 166 -28.37 15.34 16.20
C ILE A 166 -29.90 15.27 16.09
N CYS A 167 -30.52 14.30 16.77
CA CYS A 167 -31.97 14.10 16.70
C CYS A 167 -32.75 14.61 17.92
N LEU A 168 -32.04 15.05 18.97
CA LEU A 168 -32.60 15.58 20.22
C LEU A 168 -33.48 14.58 21.00
N SER A 169 -33.40 13.28 20.68
CA SER A 169 -34.09 12.20 21.42
C SER A 169 -33.17 11.60 22.50
N GLU A 170 -33.82 11.08 23.55
CA GLU A 170 -33.24 10.34 24.68
C GLU A 170 -33.30 8.80 24.48
N ASP A 171 -33.97 8.34 23.41
CA ASP A 171 -34.23 6.92 23.17
C ASP A 171 -32.96 6.18 22.70
N SER A 172 -32.54 5.15 23.43
CA SER A 172 -31.44 4.27 23.00
C SER A 172 -31.90 2.85 22.76
N THR A 173 -31.32 2.20 21.75
CA THR A 173 -31.51 0.77 21.47
C THR A 173 -30.15 0.08 21.31
N PRO A 174 -30.07 -1.26 21.41
CA PRO A 174 -28.81 -1.99 21.23
C PRO A 174 -28.10 -1.69 19.90
N ASP A 175 -28.86 -1.47 18.82
CA ASP A 175 -28.31 -1.18 17.49
C ASP A 175 -28.09 0.32 17.23
N ASN A 176 -28.63 1.20 18.09
CA ASN A 176 -28.54 2.64 17.97
C ASN A 176 -28.19 3.30 19.32
N PHE A 177 -27.08 2.85 19.91
CA PHE A 177 -26.57 3.34 21.19
C PHE A 177 -25.97 4.75 21.10
N PHE A 178 -25.80 5.40 22.26
CA PHE A 178 -25.11 6.69 22.35
C PHE A 178 -23.60 6.54 22.18
N THR A 179 -23.02 7.48 21.44
CA THR A 179 -21.58 7.57 21.16
C THR A 179 -21.05 8.91 21.63
N ASN A 180 -19.84 8.93 22.19
CA ASN A 180 -19.14 10.13 22.65
C ASN A 180 -17.72 10.19 22.06
N ILE A 181 -17.65 10.14 20.73
CA ILE A 181 -16.41 9.87 19.97
C ILE A 181 -15.59 11.12 19.63
N CYS A 182 -15.89 12.25 20.27
CA CYS A 182 -15.18 13.50 20.08
C CYS A 182 -15.02 14.23 21.42
N GLN A 183 -14.19 15.28 21.45
CA GLN A 183 -13.87 16.02 22.68
C GLN A 183 -14.95 17.04 23.11
N CYS A 184 -16.16 16.95 22.55
CA CYS A 184 -17.26 17.83 22.92
C CYS A 184 -17.78 17.51 24.32
N LYS A 185 -18.28 18.51 25.05
CA LYS A 185 -18.84 18.38 26.40
C LYS A 185 -20.26 18.95 26.46
N GLY A 186 -21.03 18.55 27.47
CA GLY A 186 -22.39 19.04 27.70
C GLY A 186 -23.37 18.50 26.66
N SER A 187 -24.30 19.33 26.18
CA SER A 187 -25.33 18.92 25.21
C SER A 187 -24.80 18.43 23.85
N CYS A 188 -23.53 18.71 23.55
CA CYS A 188 -22.87 18.30 22.30
C CYS A 188 -21.98 17.05 22.45
N GLU A 189 -21.95 16.43 23.64
CA GLU A 189 -21.09 15.29 23.95
C GLU A 189 -21.56 14.00 23.29
N TYR A 190 -22.87 13.73 23.30
CA TYR A 190 -23.44 12.46 22.86
C TYR A 190 -24.17 12.54 21.53
N ALA A 191 -24.04 11.50 20.72
CA ALA A 191 -24.83 11.29 19.52
C ALA A 191 -25.16 9.80 19.34
N HIS A 192 -26.38 9.47 18.91
CA HIS A 192 -26.71 8.12 18.50
C HIS A 192 -25.79 7.63 17.37
N PHE A 193 -25.43 6.35 17.41
CA PHE A 193 -24.60 5.71 16.39
C PHE A 193 -25.14 5.92 14.97
N GLN A 194 -26.43 5.65 14.74
CA GLN A 194 -27.03 5.78 13.43
C GLN A 194 -27.14 7.24 12.98
N CYS A 195 -27.45 8.17 13.90
CA CYS A 195 -27.48 9.60 13.58
C CYS A 195 -26.10 10.10 13.16
N LEU A 196 -25.06 9.73 13.90
CA LEU A 196 -23.68 10.05 13.59
C LEU A 196 -23.24 9.43 12.26
N LYS A 197 -23.63 8.18 12.01
CA LYS A 197 -23.36 7.46 10.75
C LYS A 197 -23.98 8.17 9.54
N LEU A 198 -25.26 8.56 9.64
CA LEU A 198 -25.95 9.36 8.61
C LEU A 198 -25.30 10.74 8.41
N TRP A 199 -24.85 11.38 9.49
CA TRP A 199 -24.14 12.65 9.42
C TRP A 199 -22.78 12.54 8.72
N ILE A 200 -22.03 11.47 8.97
CA ILE A 200 -20.76 11.21 8.29
C ILE A 200 -21.02 10.94 6.79
N GLN A 201 -22.09 10.23 6.45
CA GLN A 201 -22.48 9.95 5.07
C GLN A 201 -22.88 11.22 4.31
N SER A 202 -23.63 12.14 4.93
CA SER A 202 -24.01 13.41 4.28
C SER A 202 -22.81 14.30 3.95
N ASN A 203 -21.69 14.11 4.66
CA ASN A 203 -20.43 14.83 4.46
C ASN A 203 -19.49 14.17 3.42
N GLN A 204 -19.97 13.19 2.65
CA GLN A 204 -19.21 12.52 1.61
C GLN A 204 -19.59 13.02 0.21
N LYS A 205 -18.65 12.92 -0.73
CA LYS A 205 -18.95 12.88 -2.16
C LYS A 205 -19.00 11.42 -2.56
N TYR A 206 -20.16 11.00 -3.03
CA TYR A 206 -20.38 9.66 -3.56
C TYR A 206 -20.49 9.73 -5.08
N LYS A 207 -19.80 8.82 -5.77
CA LYS A 207 -19.98 8.58 -7.20
C LYS A 207 -19.97 7.08 -7.42
N SER A 208 -20.99 6.56 -8.09
CA SER A 208 -21.02 5.17 -8.51
C SER A 208 -21.15 5.08 -10.02
N ASN A 209 -20.54 4.04 -10.56
CA ASN A 209 -20.83 3.49 -11.87
C ASN A 209 -20.83 1.96 -11.74
N ASN A 210 -21.15 1.27 -12.84
CA ASN A 210 -21.27 -0.18 -12.86
C ASN A 210 -20.03 -0.93 -12.32
N SER A 211 -18.81 -0.41 -12.51
CA SER A 211 -17.57 -1.13 -12.15
C SER A 211 -16.81 -0.50 -10.97
N MET A 212 -17.28 0.63 -10.44
CA MET A 212 -16.58 1.36 -9.40
C MET A 212 -17.52 2.23 -8.56
N ILE A 213 -17.35 2.15 -7.24
CA ILE A 213 -17.85 3.14 -6.28
C ILE A 213 -16.67 3.97 -5.77
N TYR A 214 -16.84 5.28 -5.78
CA TYR A 214 -15.89 6.25 -5.25
C TYR A 214 -16.53 7.05 -4.12
N ILE A 215 -15.86 7.05 -2.97
CA ILE A 215 -16.25 7.80 -1.79
C ILE A 215 -15.11 8.73 -1.43
N GLN A 216 -15.40 10.02 -1.29
CA GLN A 216 -14.43 11.02 -0.83
C GLN A 216 -15.02 11.80 0.33
N TRP A 217 -14.34 11.81 1.48
CA TRP A 217 -14.77 12.63 2.60
C TRP A 217 -14.48 14.10 2.33
N LYS A 218 -15.48 14.97 2.49
CA LYS A 218 -15.29 16.43 2.50
C LYS A 218 -14.73 16.87 3.85
N LYS A 219 -15.30 16.32 4.93
CA LYS A 219 -14.89 16.52 6.32
C LYS A 219 -15.13 15.21 7.07
N ASN A 220 -14.08 14.64 7.67
CA ASN A 220 -14.20 13.49 8.57
C ASN A 220 -13.75 13.86 9.99
N ARG A 221 -14.29 14.98 10.48
CA ARG A 221 -13.99 15.51 11.80
C ARG A 221 -15.21 16.20 12.39
N CYS A 222 -15.26 16.28 13.70
CA CYS A 222 -16.26 17.04 14.41
C CYS A 222 -16.19 18.53 14.02
N GLU A 223 -17.34 19.14 13.74
CA GLU A 223 -17.42 20.54 13.35
C GLU A 223 -17.19 21.51 14.52
N LEU A 224 -17.37 21.05 15.75
CA LEU A 224 -17.22 21.86 16.96
C LEU A 224 -15.77 21.77 17.49
N CYS A 225 -15.28 20.57 17.75
CA CYS A 225 -13.95 20.38 18.38
C CYS A 225 -12.85 19.95 17.41
N GLY A 226 -13.16 19.67 16.15
CA GLY A 226 -12.16 19.29 15.15
C GLY A 226 -11.59 17.86 15.26
N THR A 227 -11.97 17.08 16.27
CA THR A 227 -11.54 15.68 16.45
C THR A 227 -11.92 14.86 15.22
N GLU A 228 -10.98 14.10 14.66
CA GLU A 228 -11.28 13.20 13.54
C GLU A 228 -12.21 12.08 13.98
N TYR A 229 -13.18 11.74 13.14
CA TYR A 229 -14.06 10.62 13.44
C TYR A 229 -13.36 9.30 13.07
N PRO A 230 -13.40 8.30 13.96
CA PRO A 230 -12.86 6.98 13.65
C PRO A 230 -13.72 6.36 12.55
N LYS A 231 -13.13 5.44 11.79
CA LYS A 231 -13.87 4.67 10.78
C LYS A 231 -14.81 3.64 11.43
N PHE A 232 -14.48 3.23 12.64
CA PHE A 232 -15.12 2.13 13.34
C PHE A 232 -15.16 2.37 14.85
N LEU A 233 -16.11 1.75 15.52
CA LEU A 233 -16.34 1.86 16.95
C LEU A 233 -16.43 0.48 17.59
N ARG A 234 -15.96 0.36 18.84
CA ARG A 234 -16.16 -0.84 19.65
C ARG A 234 -17.17 -0.53 20.75
N HIS A 235 -18.25 -1.29 20.80
CA HIS A 235 -19.26 -1.21 21.85
C HIS A 235 -19.65 -2.62 22.28
N ASN A 236 -19.66 -2.91 23.59
CA ASN A 236 -19.98 -4.23 24.15
C ASN A 236 -19.22 -5.41 23.49
N ASN A 237 -17.92 -5.23 23.25
CA ASN A 237 -17.06 -6.19 22.52
C ASN A 237 -17.47 -6.49 21.07
N GLN A 238 -18.42 -5.74 20.51
CA GLN A 238 -18.78 -5.79 19.09
C GLN A 238 -18.21 -4.59 18.35
N MET A 239 -17.92 -4.79 17.07
CA MET A 239 -17.36 -3.78 16.17
C MET A 239 -18.46 -3.22 15.27
N TYR A 240 -18.58 -1.89 15.23
CA TYR A 240 -19.55 -1.15 14.46
C TYR A 240 -18.85 -0.25 13.44
N SER A 241 -19.27 -0.32 12.17
CA SER A 241 -18.72 0.55 11.11
C SER A 241 -19.51 1.85 10.98
N LEU A 242 -18.82 2.99 11.11
CA LEU A 242 -19.37 4.31 10.81
C LEU A 242 -19.38 4.59 9.31
N ILE A 243 -18.71 3.77 8.51
CA ILE A 243 -18.72 3.84 7.05
C ILE A 243 -19.69 2.77 6.54
N ASN A 244 -20.71 3.18 5.77
CA ASN A 244 -21.43 2.21 4.95
C ASN A 244 -20.71 2.07 3.62
N PHE A 245 -20.50 0.83 3.25
CA PHE A 245 -20.16 0.47 1.90
C PHE A 245 -21.33 -0.36 1.39
N ASP A 246 -21.99 0.08 0.31
CA ASP A 246 -22.90 -0.80 -0.44
C ASP A 246 -22.03 -1.79 -1.22
N ILE A 247 -21.46 -2.75 -0.49
CA ILE A 247 -20.58 -3.77 -1.05
C ILE A 247 -21.47 -4.84 -1.68
N PRO A 248 -21.19 -5.23 -2.93
CA PRO A 248 -21.92 -6.32 -3.54
C PRO A 248 -21.67 -7.65 -2.81
N ASP A 249 -22.75 -8.31 -2.39
CA ASP A 249 -22.70 -9.58 -1.66
C ASP A 249 -22.45 -10.81 -2.54
N CYS A 250 -22.32 -10.66 -3.86
CA CYS A 250 -22.26 -11.81 -4.79
C CYS A 250 -21.21 -11.70 -5.90
N ILE A 251 -20.48 -10.59 -6.02
CA ILE A 251 -19.48 -10.41 -7.09
C ILE A 251 -18.10 -10.11 -6.52
N PRO A 252 -17.00 -10.44 -7.24
CA PRO A 252 -15.67 -10.06 -6.82
C PRO A 252 -15.52 -8.54 -6.73
N TYR A 253 -14.83 -8.08 -5.69
CA TYR A 253 -14.50 -6.68 -5.52
C TYR A 253 -13.18 -6.50 -4.76
N ILE A 254 -12.59 -5.32 -4.89
CA ILE A 254 -11.42 -4.91 -4.10
C ILE A 254 -11.64 -3.48 -3.61
N ILE A 255 -11.29 -3.23 -2.35
CA ILE A 255 -11.40 -1.92 -1.72
C ILE A 255 -10.01 -1.33 -1.48
N LEU A 256 -9.78 -0.18 -2.09
CA LEU A 256 -8.55 0.60 -1.98
C LEU A 256 -8.83 1.86 -1.15
N ASP A 257 -8.13 2.02 -0.04
CA ASP A 257 -8.23 3.16 0.86
C ASP A 257 -6.98 4.02 0.78
N SER A 258 -7.13 5.32 0.56
CA SER A 258 -5.97 6.22 0.48
C SER A 258 -5.28 6.34 1.83
N ILE A 259 -3.95 6.25 1.80
CA ILE A 259 -3.11 6.56 2.95
C ILE A 259 -2.81 8.06 2.91
N GLY A 260 -3.37 8.81 3.86
CA GLY A 260 -3.12 10.24 3.98
C GLY A 260 -2.02 10.51 4.99
N ASN A 261 -0.81 10.85 4.54
CA ASN A 261 0.28 11.17 5.47
C ASN A 261 0.31 12.63 5.94
N HIS A 262 -0.40 13.56 5.30
CA HIS A 262 -0.52 14.95 5.77
C HIS A 262 -1.81 15.59 5.25
N ASN A 263 -2.28 16.63 5.94
CA ASN A 263 -3.50 17.45 5.81
C ASN A 263 -3.98 17.89 4.40
N LYS A 264 -3.37 17.43 3.31
CA LYS A 264 -3.66 17.80 1.92
C LYS A 264 -4.31 16.70 1.07
N ILE A 265 -4.17 15.42 1.44
CA ILE A 265 -4.82 14.33 0.67
C ILE A 265 -6.20 14.11 1.27
N SER A 266 -7.25 14.37 0.51
CA SER A 266 -8.60 13.97 0.90
C SER A 266 -8.63 12.45 1.03
N LYS A 267 -8.97 11.95 2.23
CA LYS A 267 -9.26 10.53 2.44
C LYS A 267 -10.29 10.13 1.37
N ASN A 268 -10.01 9.11 0.59
CA ASN A 268 -10.93 8.55 -0.38
C ASN A 268 -10.82 7.03 -0.41
N ILE A 269 -11.94 6.39 -0.70
CA ILE A 269 -12.04 4.95 -0.87
C ILE A 269 -12.56 4.68 -2.28
N PHE A 270 -11.91 3.73 -2.94
CA PHE A 270 -12.36 3.15 -4.21
C PHE A 270 -12.77 1.71 -3.96
N ILE A 271 -14.00 1.38 -4.33
CA ILE A 271 -14.49 0.00 -4.41
C ILE A 271 -14.56 -0.35 -5.88
N ILE A 272 -13.73 -1.27 -6.32
CA ILE A 272 -13.71 -1.78 -7.68
C ILE A 272 -14.55 -3.05 -7.71
N GLN A 273 -15.55 -3.10 -8.58
CA GLN A 273 -16.48 -4.22 -8.72
C GLN A 273 -16.27 -4.91 -10.06
N VAL A 274 -16.24 -6.24 -10.05
CA VAL A 274 -16.05 -7.05 -11.24
C VAL A 274 -17.40 -7.51 -11.76
N LEU A 275 -18.03 -6.69 -12.62
CA LEU A 275 -19.22 -7.11 -13.37
C LEU A 275 -18.88 -7.87 -14.65
N ASN A 276 -17.75 -7.52 -15.27
CA ASN A 276 -17.22 -8.19 -16.44
C ASN A 276 -15.70 -8.31 -16.28
N PRO A 277 -15.15 -9.54 -16.15
CA PRO A 277 -13.72 -9.76 -15.94
C PRO A 277 -12.85 -9.30 -17.14
N GLU A 278 -13.43 -9.10 -18.32
CA GLU A 278 -12.70 -8.59 -19.48
C GLU A 278 -12.40 -7.09 -19.39
N ILE A 279 -13.15 -6.35 -18.57
CA ILE A 279 -12.96 -4.91 -18.41
C ILE A 279 -11.75 -4.66 -17.52
N GLU A 280 -10.79 -3.96 -18.09
CA GLU A 280 -9.64 -3.44 -17.37
C GLU A 280 -9.93 -2.06 -16.79
N ILE A 281 -9.69 -1.89 -15.49
CA ILE A 281 -9.92 -0.63 -14.78
C ILE A 281 -8.65 0.21 -14.81
N LYS A 282 -8.71 1.30 -15.58
CA LYS A 282 -7.59 2.23 -15.74
C LYS A 282 -7.50 3.21 -14.59
N ILE A 283 -6.27 3.40 -14.10
CA ILE A 283 -5.91 4.27 -12.99
C ILE A 283 -4.94 5.34 -13.50
N GLY A 284 -5.18 6.60 -13.16
CA GLY A 284 -4.29 7.69 -13.56
C GLY A 284 -4.88 9.07 -13.31
N ARG A 285 -4.16 10.12 -13.72
CA ARG A 285 -4.66 11.51 -13.61
C ARG A 285 -5.57 11.95 -14.76
N GLY A 286 -5.58 11.19 -15.86
CA GLY A 286 -6.31 11.50 -17.08
C GLY A 286 -7.82 11.33 -16.90
N ASN A 287 -8.59 12.03 -17.74
CA ASN A 287 -10.05 11.97 -17.70
C ASN A 287 -10.61 10.61 -18.17
N GLN A 288 -9.82 9.87 -18.94
CA GLN A 288 -10.15 8.53 -19.43
C GLN A 288 -9.98 7.42 -18.39
N CYS A 289 -9.40 7.72 -17.22
CA CYS A 289 -9.24 6.74 -16.16
C CYS A 289 -10.50 6.66 -15.31
N LEU A 290 -10.92 5.44 -14.99
CA LEU A 290 -12.04 5.21 -14.08
C LEU A 290 -11.66 5.67 -12.68
N LEU A 291 -10.47 5.26 -12.22
CA LEU A 291 -9.89 5.71 -10.96
C LEU A 291 -9.00 6.93 -11.25
N ARG A 292 -9.54 8.12 -10.99
CA ARG A 292 -8.84 9.38 -11.23
C ARG A 292 -8.09 9.86 -9.99
N ILE A 293 -6.76 9.95 -10.10
CA ILE A 293 -5.88 10.49 -9.04
C ILE A 293 -5.38 11.88 -9.47
N ALA A 294 -5.82 12.91 -8.76
CA ALA A 294 -5.51 14.31 -9.09
C ALA A 294 -4.13 14.75 -8.56
N ASP A 295 -3.06 14.05 -8.96
CA ASP A 295 -1.69 14.40 -8.60
C ASP A 295 -0.77 14.46 -9.83
N ILE A 296 0.16 15.43 -9.83
CA ILE A 296 1.06 15.70 -10.96
C ILE A 296 2.11 14.60 -11.16
N SER A 297 2.41 13.82 -10.13
CA SER A 297 3.32 12.67 -10.20
C SER A 297 2.62 11.41 -10.72
N VAL A 298 1.31 11.44 -10.96
CA VAL A 298 0.59 10.32 -11.57
C VAL A 298 0.50 10.53 -13.07
N SER A 299 0.72 9.48 -13.86
CA SER A 299 0.64 9.54 -15.34
C SER A 299 -0.81 9.61 -15.79
N ARG A 300 -1.07 10.08 -17.03
CA ARG A 300 -2.43 10.20 -17.57
C ARG A 300 -3.19 8.87 -17.52
N ILE A 301 -2.51 7.79 -17.93
CA ILE A 301 -2.87 6.41 -17.66
C ILE A 301 -1.62 5.80 -17.02
N HIS A 302 -1.67 5.53 -15.72
CA HIS A 302 -0.49 5.16 -14.94
C HIS A 302 -0.43 3.64 -14.73
N SER A 303 -1.55 3.05 -14.38
CA SER A 303 -1.68 1.62 -14.13
C SER A 303 -3.07 1.14 -14.48
N SER A 304 -3.25 -0.17 -14.41
CA SER A 304 -4.53 -0.80 -14.59
C SER A 304 -4.70 -1.99 -13.67
N ILE A 305 -5.93 -2.25 -13.26
CA ILE A 305 -6.32 -3.45 -12.51
C ILE A 305 -7.26 -4.27 -13.39
N LYS A 306 -6.95 -5.55 -13.60
CA LYS A 306 -7.82 -6.52 -14.26
C LYS A 306 -8.07 -7.69 -13.33
N TYR A 307 -9.31 -8.19 -13.31
CA TYR A 307 -9.63 -9.44 -12.64
C TYR A 307 -9.40 -10.59 -13.60
N LYS A 308 -8.41 -11.44 -13.32
CA LYS A 308 -8.03 -12.56 -14.17
C LYS A 308 -7.55 -13.72 -13.30
N ASP A 309 -7.87 -14.95 -13.70
CA ASP A 309 -7.44 -16.16 -12.99
C ASP A 309 -7.86 -16.08 -11.51
N LYS A 310 -9.07 -15.54 -11.27
CA LYS A 310 -9.69 -15.30 -9.96
C LYS A 310 -8.93 -14.33 -9.04
N GLN A 311 -7.97 -13.58 -9.56
CA GLN A 311 -7.12 -12.64 -8.84
C GLN A 311 -7.24 -11.21 -9.39
N PHE A 312 -7.03 -10.21 -8.52
CA PHE A 312 -6.88 -8.82 -8.95
C PHE A 312 -5.42 -8.55 -9.32
N ILE A 313 -5.15 -8.41 -10.61
CA ILE A 313 -3.79 -8.18 -11.12
C ILE A 313 -3.63 -6.71 -11.46
N ILE A 314 -2.66 -6.06 -10.82
CA ILE A 314 -2.25 -4.69 -11.16
C ILE A 314 -1.08 -4.69 -12.14
N SER A 315 -1.16 -3.86 -13.16
CA SER A 315 -0.14 -3.69 -14.20
C SER A 315 0.25 -2.21 -14.34
N ASP A 316 1.52 -1.94 -14.63
CA ASP A 316 2.03 -0.59 -14.87
C ASP A 316 1.96 -0.25 -16.36
N ASN A 317 1.33 0.87 -16.71
CA ASN A 317 1.16 1.29 -18.09
C ASN A 317 2.33 2.18 -18.55
N ASN A 318 3.57 1.70 -18.38
CA ASN A 318 4.81 2.44 -18.65
C ASN A 318 4.80 3.85 -18.04
N SER A 319 4.39 3.92 -16.78
CA SER A 319 4.26 5.20 -16.11
C SER A 319 5.62 5.86 -15.90
N LYS A 320 5.61 7.19 -15.80
CA LYS A 320 6.82 8.00 -15.64
C LYS A 320 7.60 7.62 -14.37
N PHE A 321 6.87 7.39 -13.28
CA PHE A 321 7.44 7.13 -11.96
C PHE A 321 7.34 5.67 -11.48
N GLY A 322 6.75 4.81 -12.30
CA GLY A 322 6.46 3.43 -11.95
C GLY A 322 5.26 3.29 -11.01
N THR A 323 4.68 2.09 -11.04
CA THR A 323 3.75 1.56 -10.04
C THR A 323 4.53 0.69 -9.06
N LEU A 324 4.38 0.95 -7.76
CA LEU A 324 5.18 0.34 -6.71
C LEU A 324 4.30 -0.39 -5.68
N ILE A 325 4.75 -1.53 -5.18
CA ILE A 325 4.10 -2.31 -4.11
C ILE A 325 5.01 -2.35 -2.90
N ARG A 326 4.53 -1.86 -1.75
CA ARG A 326 5.30 -1.90 -0.49
C ARG A 326 5.42 -3.33 0.01
N LEU A 327 6.64 -3.76 0.30
CA LEU A 327 6.92 -5.11 0.74
C LEU A 327 6.75 -5.25 2.25
N LYS A 328 6.05 -6.31 2.67
CA LYS A 328 5.81 -6.62 4.08
C LYS A 328 6.98 -7.39 4.72
N SER A 329 7.71 -8.16 3.90
CA SER A 329 8.78 -9.06 4.31
C SER A 329 10.03 -8.90 3.44
N SER A 330 11.07 -9.64 3.80
CA SER A 330 12.30 -9.82 3.02
C SER A 330 12.03 -10.20 1.57
N LEU A 331 12.99 -9.83 0.73
CA LEU A 331 12.89 -9.89 -0.72
C LEU A 331 13.34 -11.23 -1.26
N GLN A 332 12.51 -11.88 -2.08
CA GLN A 332 12.90 -13.11 -2.76
C GLN A 332 13.66 -12.87 -4.07
N ILE A 333 14.94 -13.29 -4.13
CA ILE A 333 15.73 -13.30 -5.36
C ILE A 333 15.28 -14.49 -6.21
N SER A 334 15.05 -14.23 -7.49
CA SER A 334 14.64 -15.25 -8.45
C SER A 334 15.42 -15.10 -9.76
N ASN A 335 15.28 -16.10 -10.63
CA ASN A 335 15.78 -16.05 -12.00
C ASN A 335 15.01 -15.05 -12.88
N GLU A 336 13.87 -14.54 -12.41
CA GLU A 336 13.17 -13.43 -13.04
C GLU A 336 13.82 -12.09 -12.65
N LYS A 337 14.00 -11.21 -13.64
CA LYS A 337 14.52 -9.86 -13.40
C LYS A 337 13.50 -9.07 -12.58
N LYS A 338 13.88 -8.69 -11.36
CA LYS A 338 13.04 -7.86 -10.49
C LYS A 338 13.71 -6.51 -10.22
N GLN A 339 12.89 -5.48 -10.05
CA GLN A 339 13.35 -4.15 -9.68
C GLN A 339 12.72 -3.71 -8.37
N PHE A 340 13.54 -3.11 -7.52
CA PHE A 340 13.13 -2.68 -6.20
C PHE A 340 13.58 -1.27 -5.92
N LYS A 341 12.69 -0.51 -5.29
CA LYS A 341 12.99 0.76 -4.68
C LYS A 341 13.44 0.55 -3.25
N LEU A 342 14.50 1.24 -2.91
CA LEU A 342 15.07 1.28 -1.59
C LEU A 342 15.51 2.71 -1.30
N GLU A 343 14.67 3.46 -0.60
CA GLU A 343 14.84 4.92 -0.48
C GLU A 343 14.99 5.57 -1.87
N GLU A 344 16.14 6.17 -2.17
CA GLU A 344 16.46 6.82 -3.44
C GLU A 344 17.15 5.89 -4.45
N LEU A 345 17.23 4.59 -4.15
CA LEU A 345 17.95 3.61 -4.97
C LEU A 345 17.02 2.67 -5.69
N LEU A 346 17.29 2.49 -6.97
CA LEU A 346 16.71 1.44 -7.76
C LEU A 346 17.71 0.28 -7.88
N LEU A 347 17.31 -0.87 -7.34
CA LEU A 347 18.06 -2.11 -7.45
C LEU A 347 17.42 -3.00 -8.52
N HIS A 348 18.22 -3.47 -9.48
CA HIS A 348 17.86 -4.53 -10.40
C HIS A 348 18.55 -5.81 -9.94
N LEU A 349 17.77 -6.86 -9.70
CA LEU A 349 18.27 -8.16 -9.28
C LEU A 349 17.92 -9.22 -10.33
N LEU A 350 18.89 -10.04 -10.69
CA LEU A 350 18.72 -11.21 -11.55
C LEU A 350 19.63 -12.34 -11.06
N LEU A 351 19.03 -13.46 -10.64
CA LEU A 351 19.77 -14.68 -10.35
C LEU A 351 20.13 -15.40 -11.65
N ARG A 352 21.41 -15.72 -11.83
CA ARG A 352 21.91 -16.60 -12.88
C ARG A 352 22.41 -17.89 -12.24
N LYS A 353 21.98 -19.03 -12.80
CA LYS A 353 22.48 -20.36 -12.45
C LYS A 353 23.54 -20.78 -13.46
#